data_AF-A0A6M5YUA9-F1
#
_entry.id   AF-A0A6M5YUA9-F1
#
_cell.length_a   1.000
_cell.length_b   1.000
_cell.length_c   1.000
_cell.angle_alpha   90.00
_cell.angle_beta   90.00
_cell.angle_gamma   90.00
#
_symmetry.space_group_name_H-M   'P 1'
#
loop_
_entity.id
_entity.type
_entity.pdbx_description
1 polymer ?
#
loop_
_entity_poly.entity_id
_entity_poly.type
_entity_poly.pdbx_seq_one_letter_code
_entity_poly.pdbx_strand_id
1 'polypeptide(L)'
;MIRSMMVLVFFVPVITLAADDPIMAELDKARTKHTVSCDAAKTKLVTAMDAKLKEVAGKGDLDGATQIKAQKDQFEKDSTLPKAPQLTRAVMDYESEVRGAREALRKAIEKAKDGYTKALKLDEAQALATELKALGTDAKGGVDTSDDLNTKFAEGSVWKGIVKEKRGASDLTVDIVVTVTKREGPAFEGTYQGAEGKFIYEIEGAIMKDKVNFKFTKIQQPKDVKISNLIGLEQKGSIKLRPEDEEANLGDELHLAERE
;
A
#
# COMPACT_ATOMS: atom_id res chain seq x y z
N MET A 1 -74.11 -50.04 6.39
CA MET A 1 -73.77 -48.62 6.50
C MET A 1 -72.37 -48.49 7.07
N ILE A 2 -71.36 -48.32 6.21
CA ILE A 2 -69.95 -48.22 6.61
C ILE A 2 -69.61 -46.72 6.63
N ARG A 3 -69.30 -46.19 7.82
CA ARG A 3 -68.88 -44.80 8.02
C ARG A 3 -67.43 -44.64 7.57
N SER A 4 -67.22 -43.92 6.47
CA SER A 4 -65.88 -43.47 6.04
C SER A 4 -65.29 -42.51 7.07
N MET A 5 -64.16 -42.88 7.69
CA MET A 5 -63.30 -41.97 8.43
C MET A 5 -62.48 -41.15 7.45
N MET A 6 -62.73 -39.84 7.43
CA MET A 6 -61.94 -38.85 6.70
C MET A 6 -60.72 -38.49 7.54
N VAL A 7 -59.55 -39.02 7.16
CA VAL A 7 -58.25 -38.65 7.76
C VAL A 7 -57.84 -37.31 7.14
N LEU A 8 -57.88 -36.25 7.94
CA LEU A 8 -57.41 -34.92 7.55
C LEU A 8 -55.88 -34.87 7.74
N VAL A 9 -55.13 -34.97 6.65
CA VAL A 9 -53.68 -34.81 6.64
C VAL A 9 -53.37 -33.31 6.56
N PHE A 10 -52.93 -32.73 7.67
CA PHE A 10 -52.40 -31.36 7.69
C PHE A 10 -50.97 -31.37 7.15
N PHE A 11 -50.79 -30.80 5.96
CA PHE A 11 -49.47 -30.47 5.42
C PHE A 11 -48.94 -29.24 6.19
N VAL A 12 -47.99 -29.44 7.09
CA VAL A 12 -47.25 -28.33 7.71
C VAL A 12 -46.13 -27.95 6.75
N PRO A 13 -46.13 -26.75 6.13
CA PRO A 13 -45.00 -26.30 5.33
C PRO A 13 -43.80 -26.13 6.27
N VAL A 14 -42.76 -26.92 6.07
CA VAL A 14 -41.46 -26.68 6.68
C VAL A 14 -40.89 -25.44 6.01
N ILE A 15 -41.06 -24.28 6.65
CA ILE A 15 -40.34 -23.06 6.30
C ILE A 15 -38.92 -23.28 6.81
N THR A 16 -38.02 -23.76 5.96
CA THR A 16 -36.59 -23.67 6.20
C THR A 16 -36.21 -22.20 6.14
N LEU A 17 -36.12 -21.53 7.31
CA LEU A 17 -35.31 -20.32 7.43
C LEU A 17 -33.91 -20.72 6.96
N ALA A 18 -33.47 -20.18 5.81
CA ALA A 18 -32.07 -20.23 5.45
C ALA A 18 -31.31 -19.65 6.64
N ALA A 19 -30.54 -20.48 7.34
CA ALA A 19 -29.68 -20.00 8.41
C ALA A 19 -28.79 -18.92 7.82
N ASP A 20 -28.88 -17.69 8.37
CA ASP A 20 -28.01 -16.59 7.99
C ASP A 20 -26.57 -17.10 8.00
N ASP A 21 -25.89 -17.06 6.86
CA ASP A 21 -24.50 -17.45 6.76
C ASP A 21 -23.64 -16.29 7.28
N PRO A 22 -23.08 -16.38 8.51
CA PRO A 22 -22.34 -15.27 9.09
C PRO A 22 -21.05 -14.96 8.31
N ILE A 23 -20.51 -15.94 7.58
CA ILE A 23 -19.31 -15.76 6.76
C ILE A 23 -19.65 -14.87 5.56
N MET A 24 -20.78 -15.13 4.91
CA MET A 24 -21.26 -14.32 3.79
C MET A 24 -21.59 -12.89 4.24
N ALA A 25 -22.27 -12.73 5.38
CA ALA A 25 -22.60 -11.42 5.92
C ALA A 25 -21.36 -10.56 6.21
N GLU A 26 -20.29 -11.14 6.76
CA GLU A 26 -19.01 -10.44 6.95
C GLU A 26 -18.35 -10.07 5.61
N LEU A 27 -18.39 -10.97 4.63
CA LEU A 27 -17.81 -10.74 3.31
C LEU A 27 -18.54 -9.62 2.55
N ASP A 28 -19.86 -9.59 2.59
CA ASP A 28 -20.66 -8.54 1.94
C ASP A 28 -20.44 -7.17 2.58
N LYS A 29 -20.25 -7.13 3.92
CA LYS A 29 -19.82 -5.91 4.61
C LYS A 29 -18.44 -5.44 4.11
N ALA A 30 -17.50 -6.35 3.91
CA ALA A 30 -16.17 -6.01 3.39
C ALA A 30 -16.22 -5.51 1.93
N ARG A 31 -17.03 -6.14 1.07
CA ARG A 31 -17.27 -5.68 -0.31
C ARG A 31 -17.90 -4.28 -0.34
N THR A 32 -18.90 -4.04 0.50
CA THR A 32 -19.54 -2.72 0.63
C THR A 32 -18.53 -1.66 1.07
N LYS A 33 -17.72 -1.98 2.09
CA LYS A 33 -16.66 -1.07 2.56
C LYS A 33 -15.61 -0.80 1.49
N HIS A 34 -15.23 -1.80 0.69
CA HIS A 34 -14.32 -1.63 -0.43
C HIS A 34 -14.88 -0.61 -1.44
N THR A 35 -16.11 -0.81 -1.90
CA THR A 35 -16.77 0.11 -2.84
C THR A 35 -16.83 1.54 -2.30
N VAL A 36 -17.32 1.72 -1.06
CA VAL A 36 -17.39 3.04 -0.40
C VAL A 36 -16.00 3.70 -0.31
N SER A 37 -14.96 2.92 -0.02
CA SER A 37 -13.59 3.45 0.08
C SER A 37 -13.04 3.87 -1.28
N CYS A 38 -13.29 3.10 -2.34
CA CYS A 38 -12.91 3.44 -3.70
C CYS A 38 -13.64 4.69 -4.21
N ASP A 39 -14.94 4.80 -3.92
CA ASP A 39 -15.74 5.97 -4.27
C ASP A 39 -15.24 7.22 -3.52
N ALA A 40 -14.95 7.10 -2.23
CA ALA A 40 -14.38 8.19 -1.45
C ALA A 40 -13.01 8.64 -1.99
N ALA A 41 -12.13 7.70 -2.35
CA ALA A 41 -10.85 8.01 -2.97
C ALA A 41 -11.06 8.74 -4.31
N LYS A 42 -11.98 8.26 -5.15
CA LYS A 42 -12.36 8.91 -6.43
C LYS A 42 -12.83 10.35 -6.21
N THR A 43 -13.74 10.58 -5.25
CA THR A 43 -14.24 11.91 -4.91
C THR A 43 -13.12 12.86 -4.48
N LYS A 44 -12.15 12.38 -3.68
CA LYS A 44 -11.00 13.19 -3.26
C LYS A 44 -10.14 13.61 -4.44
N LEU A 45 -9.82 12.69 -5.36
CA LEU A 45 -9.04 13.01 -6.56
C LEU A 45 -9.77 14.04 -7.43
N VAL A 46 -11.06 13.83 -7.71
CA VAL A 46 -11.89 14.79 -8.49
C VAL A 46 -11.91 16.17 -7.81
N THR A 47 -12.05 16.21 -6.50
CA THR A 47 -12.03 17.48 -5.73
C THR A 47 -10.67 18.19 -5.85
N ALA A 48 -9.55 17.46 -5.80
CA ALA A 48 -8.23 18.02 -6.00
C ALA A 48 -8.04 18.57 -7.42
N MET A 49 -8.58 17.87 -8.43
CA MET A 49 -8.57 18.34 -9.83
C MET A 49 -9.38 19.63 -9.99
N ASP A 50 -10.56 19.72 -9.39
CA ASP A 50 -11.40 20.93 -9.43
C ASP A 50 -10.73 22.12 -8.72
N ALA A 51 -10.08 21.88 -7.58
CA ALA A 51 -9.32 22.91 -6.88
C ALA A 51 -8.17 23.43 -7.76
N LYS A 52 -7.42 22.53 -8.40
CA LYS A 52 -6.30 22.91 -9.28
C LYS A 52 -6.78 23.61 -10.54
N LEU A 53 -7.89 23.18 -11.13
CA LEU A 53 -8.52 23.84 -12.28
C LEU A 53 -8.90 25.29 -11.94
N LYS A 54 -9.52 25.52 -10.77
CA LYS A 54 -9.86 26.88 -10.30
C LYS A 54 -8.61 27.73 -10.08
N GLU A 55 -7.57 27.16 -9.48
CA GLU A 55 -6.30 27.86 -9.25
C GLU A 55 -5.65 28.32 -10.56
N VAL A 56 -5.53 27.42 -11.53
CA VAL A 56 -4.88 27.70 -12.83
C VAL A 56 -5.70 28.68 -13.66
N ALA A 57 -7.03 28.52 -13.70
CA ALA A 57 -7.93 29.47 -14.35
C ALA A 57 -7.87 30.86 -13.69
N GLY A 58 -7.78 30.93 -12.36
CA GLY A 58 -7.64 32.18 -11.61
C GLY A 58 -6.34 32.94 -11.91
N LYS A 59 -5.30 32.26 -12.41
CA LYS A 59 -4.05 32.86 -12.88
C LYS A 59 -4.10 33.32 -14.35
N GLY A 60 -5.21 33.05 -15.06
CA GLY A 60 -5.36 33.35 -16.48
C GLY A 60 -4.66 32.34 -17.41
N ASP A 61 -4.24 31.19 -16.90
CA ASP A 61 -3.61 30.13 -17.69
C ASP A 61 -4.69 29.22 -18.32
N LEU A 62 -5.12 29.61 -19.53
CA LEU A 62 -6.17 28.89 -20.26
C LEU A 62 -5.73 27.48 -20.67
N ASP A 63 -4.47 27.31 -21.08
CA ASP A 63 -3.94 26.04 -21.56
C ASP A 63 -3.87 25.02 -20.42
N GLY A 64 -3.33 25.43 -19.26
CA GLY A 64 -3.28 24.58 -18.07
C GLY A 64 -4.67 24.22 -17.55
N ALA A 65 -5.62 25.16 -17.55
CA ALA A 65 -7.01 24.89 -17.14
C ALA A 65 -7.69 23.88 -18.08
N THR A 66 -7.44 24.00 -19.39
CA THR A 66 -7.98 23.10 -20.42
C THR A 66 -7.40 21.69 -20.28
N GLN A 67 -6.10 21.57 -20.02
CA GLN A 67 -5.44 20.29 -19.78
C GLN A 67 -6.00 19.57 -18.54
N ILE A 68 -6.15 20.29 -17.41
CA ILE A 68 -6.70 19.70 -16.18
C ILE A 68 -8.15 19.24 -16.40
N LYS A 69 -8.95 20.05 -17.10
CA LYS A 69 -10.34 19.70 -17.43
C LYS A 69 -10.41 18.42 -18.27
N ALA A 70 -9.62 18.33 -19.33
CA ALA A 70 -9.59 17.15 -20.19
C ALA A 70 -9.17 15.88 -19.42
N GLN A 71 -8.19 15.99 -18.51
CA GLN A 71 -7.79 14.87 -17.66
C GLN A 71 -8.89 14.48 -16.67
N LYS A 72 -9.64 15.45 -16.12
CA LYS A 72 -10.78 15.18 -15.24
C LYS A 72 -11.86 14.40 -15.97
N ASP A 73 -12.25 14.87 -17.15
CA ASP A 73 -13.27 14.24 -17.98
C ASP A 73 -12.85 12.82 -18.36
N GLN A 74 -11.56 12.60 -18.67
CA GLN A 74 -11.01 11.27 -18.92
C GLN A 74 -11.11 10.37 -17.68
N PHE A 75 -10.65 10.85 -16.52
CA PHE A 75 -10.71 10.10 -15.27
C PHE A 75 -12.15 9.73 -14.88
N GLU A 76 -13.11 10.65 -15.05
CA GLU A 76 -14.52 10.35 -14.76
C GLU A 76 -15.11 9.31 -15.72
N LYS A 77 -14.68 9.32 -16.99
CA LYS A 77 -15.17 8.42 -18.05
C LYS A 77 -14.63 7.00 -17.91
N ASP A 78 -13.33 6.83 -17.72
CA ASP A 78 -12.68 5.51 -17.78
C ASP A 78 -11.66 5.25 -16.66
N SER A 79 -11.59 6.12 -15.65
CA SER A 79 -10.65 6.04 -14.53
C SER A 79 -9.17 6.13 -14.95
N THR A 80 -8.86 6.68 -16.14
CA THR A 80 -7.48 7.01 -16.51
C THR A 80 -6.92 8.08 -15.58
N LEU A 81 -5.83 7.76 -14.89
CA LEU A 81 -5.20 8.67 -13.94
C LEU A 81 -4.65 9.93 -14.63
N PRO A 82 -4.83 11.12 -14.02
CA PRO A 82 -4.26 12.34 -14.54
C PRO A 82 -2.72 12.29 -14.50
N LYS A 83 -2.09 12.85 -15.53
CA LYS A 83 -0.62 12.89 -15.68
C LYS A 83 -0.03 14.28 -15.49
N ALA A 84 -0.85 15.27 -15.15
CA ALA A 84 -0.36 16.62 -14.92
C ALA A 84 0.52 16.65 -13.66
N PRO A 85 1.75 17.20 -13.71
CA PRO A 85 2.66 17.21 -12.56
C PRO A 85 2.06 17.84 -11.29
N GLN A 86 1.23 18.87 -11.45
CA GLN A 86 0.53 19.50 -10.32
C GLN A 86 -0.52 18.60 -9.62
N LEU A 87 -0.84 17.42 -10.16
CA LEU A 87 -1.78 16.45 -9.59
C LEU A 87 -1.09 15.20 -9.03
N THR A 88 0.24 15.05 -9.19
CA THR A 88 0.98 13.84 -8.77
C THR A 88 0.66 13.44 -7.33
N ARG A 89 0.69 14.39 -6.39
CA ARG A 89 0.39 14.08 -4.98
C ARG A 89 -1.02 13.51 -4.78
N ALA A 90 -2.03 14.09 -5.45
CA ALA A 90 -3.41 13.63 -5.34
C ALA A 90 -3.61 12.24 -5.98
N VAL A 91 -2.89 11.97 -7.08
CA VAL A 91 -2.88 10.64 -7.71
C VAL A 91 -2.29 9.59 -6.77
N MET A 92 -1.14 9.88 -6.16
CA MET A 92 -0.51 8.98 -5.19
C MET A 92 -1.41 8.66 -4.01
N ASP A 93 -2.11 9.68 -3.48
CA ASP A 93 -3.04 9.51 -2.37
C ASP A 93 -4.23 8.63 -2.79
N TYR A 94 -4.81 8.86 -3.99
CA TYR A 94 -5.85 8.02 -4.58
C TYR A 94 -5.42 6.55 -4.70
N GLU A 95 -4.27 6.30 -5.33
CA GLU A 95 -3.75 4.93 -5.54
C GLU A 95 -3.47 4.23 -4.21
N SER A 96 -2.93 4.95 -3.23
CA SER A 96 -2.66 4.40 -1.90
C SER A 96 -3.96 4.00 -1.19
N GLU A 97 -5.01 4.82 -1.27
CA GLU A 97 -6.32 4.52 -0.68
C GLU A 97 -7.00 3.34 -1.36
N VAL A 98 -7.02 3.30 -2.70
CA VAL A 98 -7.58 2.18 -3.47
C VAL A 98 -6.84 0.87 -3.17
N ARG A 99 -5.51 0.91 -3.11
CA ARG A 99 -4.70 -0.25 -2.72
C ARG A 99 -5.00 -0.71 -1.31
N GLY A 100 -5.16 0.22 -0.36
CA GLY A 100 -5.54 -0.10 1.03
C GLY A 100 -6.91 -0.77 1.12
N ALA A 101 -7.91 -0.25 0.38
CA ALA A 101 -9.24 -0.84 0.30
C ALA A 101 -9.20 -2.26 -0.28
N ARG A 102 -8.46 -2.45 -1.39
CA ARG A 102 -8.28 -3.74 -2.05
C ARG A 102 -7.64 -4.78 -1.13
N GLU A 103 -6.59 -4.40 -0.40
CA GLU A 103 -5.94 -5.28 0.55
C GLU A 103 -6.88 -5.69 1.70
N ALA A 104 -7.72 -4.78 2.18
CA ALA A 104 -8.73 -5.10 3.19
C ALA A 104 -9.77 -6.11 2.67
N LEU A 105 -10.25 -5.94 1.43
CA LEU A 105 -11.15 -6.89 0.78
C LEU A 105 -10.49 -8.26 0.59
N ARG A 106 -9.24 -8.28 0.12
CA ARG A 106 -8.46 -9.51 -0.06
C ARG A 106 -8.40 -10.32 1.24
N LYS A 107 -8.04 -9.68 2.36
CA LYS A 107 -8.00 -10.34 3.68
C LYS A 107 -9.35 -10.90 4.11
N ALA A 108 -10.45 -10.18 3.83
CA ALA A 108 -11.79 -10.66 4.15
C ALA A 108 -12.16 -11.89 3.32
N ILE A 109 -11.81 -11.92 2.03
CA ILE A 109 -12.04 -13.08 1.17
C ILE A 109 -11.18 -14.28 1.60
N GLU A 110 -9.91 -14.06 1.95
CA GLU A 110 -9.05 -15.11 2.50
C GLU A 110 -9.65 -15.72 3.79
N LYS A 111 -10.10 -14.87 4.72
CA LYS A 111 -10.79 -15.31 5.94
C LYS A 111 -12.08 -16.10 5.63
N ALA A 112 -12.90 -15.62 4.69
CA ALA A 112 -14.14 -16.28 4.30
C ALA A 112 -13.89 -17.64 3.66
N LYS A 113 -12.90 -17.74 2.76
CA LYS A 113 -12.46 -19.00 2.15
C LYS A 113 -12.04 -20.02 3.20
N ASP A 114 -11.25 -19.60 4.18
CA ASP A 114 -10.80 -20.48 5.27
C ASP A 114 -12.00 -20.93 6.14
N GLY A 115 -12.96 -20.04 6.39
CA GLY A 115 -14.20 -20.36 7.08
C GLY A 115 -15.04 -21.41 6.34
N TYR A 116 -15.25 -21.23 5.04
CA TYR A 116 -15.97 -22.18 4.20
C TYR A 116 -15.27 -23.53 4.10
N THR A 117 -13.94 -23.54 4.00
CA THR A 117 -13.14 -24.77 4.01
C THR A 117 -13.34 -25.57 5.29
N LYS A 118 -13.31 -24.90 6.46
CA LYS A 118 -13.56 -25.54 7.77
C LYS A 118 -14.99 -26.06 7.91
N ALA A 119 -15.96 -25.39 7.27
CA ALA A 119 -17.35 -25.81 7.22
C ALA A 119 -17.63 -26.91 6.16
N LEU A 120 -16.60 -27.42 5.47
CA LEU A 120 -16.69 -28.39 4.37
C LEU A 120 -17.56 -27.91 3.18
N LYS A 121 -17.73 -26.59 3.06
CA LYS A 121 -18.39 -25.89 1.95
C LYS A 121 -17.38 -25.57 0.85
N LEU A 122 -16.92 -26.62 0.16
CA LEU A 122 -15.75 -26.54 -0.72
C LEU A 122 -16.04 -25.77 -2.02
N ASP A 123 -17.27 -25.81 -2.52
CA ASP A 123 -17.66 -25.07 -3.73
C ASP A 123 -17.58 -23.56 -3.51
N GLU A 124 -18.05 -23.06 -2.36
CA GLU A 124 -17.95 -21.66 -1.97
C GLU A 124 -16.50 -21.24 -1.75
N ALA A 125 -15.70 -22.08 -1.08
CA ALA A 125 -14.27 -21.81 -0.91
C ALA A 125 -13.52 -21.71 -2.26
N GLN A 126 -13.87 -22.58 -3.22
CA GLN A 126 -13.27 -22.57 -4.55
C GLN A 126 -13.67 -21.33 -5.36
N ALA A 127 -14.91 -20.86 -5.22
CA ALA A 127 -15.36 -19.60 -5.82
C ALA A 127 -14.53 -18.41 -5.28
N LEU A 128 -14.32 -18.34 -3.96
CA LEU A 128 -13.51 -17.29 -3.34
C LEU A 128 -12.03 -17.38 -3.71
N ALA A 129 -11.49 -18.58 -3.93
CA ALA A 129 -10.12 -18.75 -4.44
C ALA A 129 -9.97 -18.15 -5.86
N THR A 130 -10.99 -18.26 -6.69
CA THR A 130 -11.04 -17.64 -8.02
C THR A 130 -11.11 -16.12 -7.92
N GLU A 131 -11.95 -15.59 -7.02
CA GLU A 131 -12.04 -14.15 -6.75
C GLU A 131 -10.70 -13.58 -6.24
N LEU A 132 -10.00 -14.27 -5.34
CA LEU A 132 -8.65 -13.88 -4.90
C LEU A 132 -7.63 -13.83 -6.04
N LYS A 133 -7.72 -14.79 -6.96
CA LYS A 133 -6.83 -14.82 -8.13
C LYS A 133 -7.11 -13.62 -9.04
N ALA A 134 -8.38 -13.30 -9.30
CA ALA A 134 -8.77 -12.12 -10.06
C ALA A 134 -8.28 -10.82 -9.37
N LEU A 135 -8.50 -10.71 -8.06
CA LEU A 135 -7.97 -9.63 -7.23
C LEU A 135 -6.44 -9.59 -7.15
N GLY A 136 -5.72 -10.63 -7.60
CA GLY A 136 -4.26 -10.64 -7.71
C GLY A 136 -3.76 -10.32 -9.12
N THR A 137 -4.51 -10.65 -10.16
CA THR A 137 -4.10 -10.43 -11.56
C THR A 137 -4.16 -8.96 -11.96
N ASP A 138 -5.14 -8.19 -11.46
CA ASP A 138 -5.23 -6.76 -11.81
C ASP A 138 -4.18 -5.91 -11.07
N ALA A 139 -3.38 -6.52 -10.19
CA ALA A 139 -2.24 -5.86 -9.54
C ALA A 139 -0.97 -5.89 -10.41
N LYS A 140 -0.97 -6.62 -11.53
CA LYS A 140 0.13 -6.62 -12.51
C LYS A 140 0.14 -5.39 -13.44
N GLY A 141 -0.82 -4.48 -13.30
CA GLY A 141 -0.79 -3.15 -13.91
C GLY A 141 -0.03 -2.11 -13.09
N GLY A 142 0.28 -2.40 -11.82
CA GLY A 142 1.37 -1.72 -11.13
C GLY A 142 2.66 -2.38 -11.60
N VAL A 143 3.59 -1.58 -12.13
CA VAL A 143 4.98 -1.99 -12.39
C VAL A 143 5.39 -2.95 -11.27
N ASP A 144 5.81 -4.17 -11.62
CA ASP A 144 6.33 -5.11 -10.64
C ASP A 144 7.60 -4.51 -10.08
N THR A 145 7.45 -3.65 -9.07
CA THR A 145 8.55 -2.93 -8.45
C THR A 145 9.50 -3.90 -7.76
N SER A 146 9.15 -5.18 -7.62
CA SER A 146 10.11 -6.17 -7.12
C SER A 146 11.23 -6.46 -8.13
N ASP A 147 10.95 -6.46 -9.44
CA ASP A 147 12.00 -6.56 -10.46
C ASP A 147 12.77 -5.24 -10.58
N ASP A 148 12.09 -4.10 -10.48
CA ASP A 148 12.71 -2.77 -10.54
C ASP A 148 13.59 -2.46 -9.31
N LEU A 149 13.16 -2.89 -8.11
CA LEU A 149 13.98 -2.80 -6.91
C LEU A 149 15.17 -3.74 -6.99
N ASN A 150 14.97 -4.93 -7.57
CA ASN A 150 16.07 -5.85 -7.75
C ASN A 150 17.10 -5.35 -8.76
N THR A 151 16.76 -4.50 -9.72
CA THR A 151 17.75 -3.88 -10.62
C THR A 151 18.33 -2.59 -10.03
N LYS A 152 17.52 -1.75 -9.40
CA LYS A 152 17.95 -0.45 -8.86
C LYS A 152 18.80 -0.59 -7.60
N PHE A 153 18.52 -1.56 -6.74
CA PHE A 153 19.22 -1.76 -5.45
C PHE A 153 20.49 -2.63 -5.62
N ALA A 154 21.21 -2.47 -6.74
CA ALA A 154 22.38 -3.27 -7.10
C ALA A 154 23.62 -2.92 -6.25
N GLU A 155 24.64 -3.77 -6.29
CA GLU A 155 25.95 -3.46 -5.74
C GLU A 155 26.49 -2.14 -6.35
N GLY A 156 26.97 -1.23 -5.51
CA GLY A 156 27.40 0.11 -5.89
C GLY A 156 26.28 1.15 -5.98
N SER A 157 25.00 0.76 -5.86
CA SER A 157 23.89 1.72 -5.86
C SER A 157 23.91 2.61 -4.61
N VAL A 158 23.58 3.89 -4.82
CA VAL A 158 23.52 4.91 -3.77
C VAL A 158 22.11 5.47 -3.70
N TRP A 159 21.52 5.41 -2.51
CA TRP A 159 20.15 5.80 -2.24
C TRP A 159 20.15 6.93 -1.24
N LYS A 160 19.45 8.01 -1.53
CA LYS A 160 19.32 9.15 -0.63
C LYS A 160 17.90 9.21 -0.11
N GLY A 161 17.73 9.59 1.14
CA GLY A 161 16.41 9.74 1.71
C GLY A 161 16.40 10.62 2.94
N ILE A 162 15.21 10.83 3.49
CA ILE A 162 15.00 11.61 4.70
C ILE A 162 14.35 10.71 5.73
N VAL A 163 14.93 10.66 6.93
CA VAL A 163 14.35 9.99 8.10
C VAL A 163 13.76 11.04 9.01
N LYS A 164 12.47 10.87 9.33
CA LYS A 164 11.76 11.66 10.34
C LYS A 164 11.60 10.78 11.58
N GLU A 165 12.19 11.19 12.69
CA GLU A 165 12.10 10.51 13.98
C GLU A 165 11.60 11.49 15.04
N LYS A 166 10.60 11.10 15.82
CA LYS A 166 10.18 11.89 16.99
C LYS A 166 11.10 11.63 18.16
N ARG A 167 11.79 12.67 18.63
CA ARG A 167 12.64 12.59 19.83
C ARG A 167 12.08 13.50 20.92
N GLY A 168 11.19 12.93 21.73
CA GLY A 168 10.45 13.68 22.75
C GLY A 168 9.42 14.60 22.09
N ALA A 169 9.51 15.91 22.35
CA ALA A 169 8.61 16.92 21.80
C ALA A 169 9.06 17.51 20.45
N SER A 170 10.15 17.01 19.86
CA SER A 170 10.72 17.55 18.63
C SER A 170 10.76 16.49 17.53
N ASP A 171 10.38 16.90 16.31
CA ASP A 171 10.58 16.13 15.10
C ASP A 171 12.03 16.31 14.62
N LEU A 172 12.80 15.24 14.62
CA LEU A 172 14.13 15.19 14.04
C LEU A 172 14.02 14.73 12.60
N THR A 173 14.50 15.57 11.67
CA THR A 173 14.60 15.22 10.25
C THR A 173 16.08 15.09 9.89
N VAL A 174 16.48 13.94 9.35
CA VAL A 174 17.87 13.63 9.01
C VAL A 174 17.95 13.14 7.57
N ASP A 175 18.80 13.79 6.76
CA ASP A 175 19.20 13.25 5.47
C ASP A 175 20.07 12.01 5.66
N ILE A 176 19.73 10.96 4.91
CA ILE A 176 20.39 9.68 4.94
C ILE A 176 20.88 9.29 3.55
N VAL A 177 22.00 8.58 3.52
CA VAL A 177 22.56 7.98 2.31
C VAL A 177 22.82 6.50 2.61
N VAL A 178 22.22 5.63 1.81
CA VAL A 178 22.45 4.19 1.85
C VAL A 178 23.25 3.78 0.62
N THR A 179 24.41 3.17 0.82
CA THR A 179 25.25 2.64 -0.27
C THR A 179 25.29 1.13 -0.16
N VAL A 180 24.88 0.43 -1.22
CA VAL A 180 24.94 -1.05 -1.27
C VAL A 180 26.36 -1.46 -1.63
N THR A 181 27.07 -2.16 -0.74
CA THR A 181 28.46 -2.57 -0.94
C THR A 181 28.59 -4.00 -1.45
N LYS A 182 27.60 -4.86 -1.16
CA LYS A 182 27.59 -6.25 -1.61
C LYS A 182 26.16 -6.74 -1.75
N ARG A 183 25.89 -7.60 -2.74
CA ARG A 183 24.56 -8.18 -2.92
C ARG A 183 24.57 -9.65 -3.33
N GLU A 184 23.74 -10.44 -2.67
CA GLU A 184 23.57 -11.88 -2.92
C GLU A 184 22.06 -12.21 -2.96
N GLY A 185 21.49 -12.17 -4.16
CA GLY A 185 20.05 -12.35 -4.36
C GLY A 185 19.23 -11.27 -3.64
N PRO A 186 18.29 -11.65 -2.73
CA PRO A 186 17.54 -10.66 -1.95
C PRO A 186 18.37 -10.06 -0.82
N ALA A 187 19.46 -10.70 -0.37
CA ALA A 187 20.28 -10.21 0.73
C ALA A 187 21.30 -9.17 0.25
N PHE A 188 21.58 -8.17 1.08
CA PHE A 188 22.60 -7.15 0.80
C PHE A 188 23.34 -6.71 2.05
N GLU A 189 24.55 -6.19 1.83
CA GLU A 189 25.33 -5.44 2.80
C GLU A 189 25.52 -4.02 2.26
N GLY A 190 25.65 -3.04 3.15
CA GLY A 190 25.85 -1.67 2.77
C GLY A 190 26.30 -0.76 3.89
N THR A 191 26.41 0.51 3.58
CA THR A 191 26.58 1.57 4.57
C THR A 191 25.34 2.44 4.64
N TYR A 192 25.01 2.87 5.85
CA TYR A 192 23.99 3.86 6.15
C TYR A 192 24.68 5.06 6.77
N GLN A 193 24.62 6.20 6.11
CA GLN A 193 25.23 7.44 6.53
C GLN A 193 24.12 8.44 6.86
N GLY A 194 24.18 9.10 8.01
CA GLY A 194 23.26 10.19 8.34
C GLY A 194 23.96 11.42 8.88
N ALA A 195 23.20 12.52 8.97
CA ALA A 195 23.61 13.83 9.47
C ALA A 195 24.95 14.32 8.85
N GLU A 196 24.99 14.40 7.52
CA GLU A 196 26.15 14.89 6.75
C GLU A 196 27.43 14.06 6.95
N GLY A 197 27.31 12.77 7.29
CA GLY A 197 28.48 11.90 7.50
C GLY A 197 29.03 11.86 8.91
N LYS A 198 28.32 12.47 9.87
CA LYS A 198 28.70 12.39 11.30
C LYS A 198 28.62 10.97 11.86
N PHE A 199 27.78 10.13 11.28
CA PHE A 199 27.73 8.70 11.61
C PHE A 199 27.57 7.87 10.35
N ILE A 200 28.36 6.80 10.27
CA ILE A 200 28.28 5.76 9.26
C ILE A 200 28.06 4.45 9.99
N TYR A 201 27.04 3.72 9.59
CA TYR A 201 26.76 2.38 10.07
C TYR A 201 26.93 1.38 8.93
N GLU A 202 27.47 0.21 9.23
CA GLU A 202 27.31 -0.95 8.36
C GLU A 202 25.91 -1.52 8.58
N ILE A 203 25.26 -1.91 7.49
CA ILE A 203 23.93 -2.49 7.49
C ILE A 203 23.93 -3.82 6.74
N GLU A 204 23.12 -4.75 7.22
CA GLU A 204 22.76 -5.99 6.53
C GLU A 204 21.25 -6.01 6.35
N GLY A 205 20.78 -6.38 5.17
CA GLY A 205 19.36 -6.36 4.90
C GLY A 205 18.91 -7.34 3.83
N ALA A 206 17.60 -7.33 3.58
CA ALA A 206 16.98 -8.04 2.50
C ALA A 206 15.95 -7.17 1.78
N ILE A 207 15.95 -7.25 0.45
CA ILE A 207 14.93 -6.68 -0.41
C ILE A 207 13.75 -7.66 -0.42
N MET A 208 12.60 -7.15 -0.01
CA MET A 208 11.31 -7.79 -0.16
C MET A 208 10.51 -7.04 -1.23
N LYS A 209 9.42 -7.66 -1.70
CA LYS A 209 8.63 -7.21 -2.87
C LYS A 209 8.47 -5.68 -2.99
N ASP A 210 8.10 -4.98 -1.91
CA ASP A 210 7.86 -3.54 -1.89
C ASP A 210 8.70 -2.77 -0.85
N LYS A 211 9.66 -3.43 -0.19
CA LYS A 211 10.36 -2.90 0.99
C LYS A 211 11.79 -3.39 1.09
N VAL A 212 12.66 -2.54 1.60
CA VAL A 212 14.00 -2.92 2.01
C VAL A 212 14.05 -2.97 3.52
N ASN A 213 14.27 -4.15 4.09
CA ASN A 213 14.47 -4.31 5.53
C ASN A 213 15.96 -4.43 5.80
N PHE A 214 16.46 -3.76 6.83
CA PHE A 214 17.86 -3.90 7.24
C PHE A 214 18.02 -3.76 8.75
N LYS A 215 19.16 -4.23 9.25
CA LYS A 215 19.62 -4.06 10.62
C LYS A 215 20.99 -3.38 10.58
N PHE A 216 21.27 -2.58 11.60
CA PHE A 216 22.60 -2.03 11.80
C PHE A 216 23.50 -3.08 12.44
N THR A 217 24.68 -3.34 11.86
CA THR A 217 25.59 -4.39 12.32
C THR A 217 26.80 -3.83 13.03
N LYS A 218 27.32 -2.69 12.56
CA LYS A 218 28.51 -2.06 13.11
C LYS A 218 28.48 -0.56 12.94
N ILE A 219 29.11 0.15 13.88
CA ILE A 219 29.29 1.61 13.81
C ILE A 219 30.69 1.88 13.28
N GLN A 220 30.79 2.59 12.17
CA GLN A 220 32.04 3.19 11.71
C GLN A 220 32.12 4.61 12.30
N GLN A 221 32.83 4.74 13.42
CA GLN A 221 33.07 6.06 14.00
C GLN A 221 34.07 6.84 13.12
N PRO A 222 33.77 8.10 12.73
CA PRO A 222 34.80 8.99 12.25
C PRO A 222 35.84 9.21 13.36
N LYS A 223 37.13 9.26 12.98
CA LYS A 223 38.29 9.24 13.89
C LYS A 223 38.27 10.32 14.98
N ASP A 224 37.45 11.36 14.83
CA ASP A 224 37.44 12.54 15.69
C ASP A 224 36.16 12.72 16.53
N VAL A 225 35.20 11.79 16.47
CA VAL A 225 33.93 11.90 17.22
C VAL A 225 33.88 10.85 18.35
N LYS A 226 34.07 11.30 19.60
CA LYS A 226 33.83 10.46 20.78
C LYS A 226 32.33 10.30 21.02
N ILE A 227 31.76 9.19 20.56
CA ILE A 227 30.39 8.83 20.92
C ILE A 227 30.42 7.97 22.19
N SER A 228 30.19 8.60 23.34
CA SER A 228 29.91 7.90 24.58
C SER A 228 28.43 7.48 24.59
N ASN A 229 28.15 6.18 24.62
CA ASN A 229 26.84 5.51 24.76
C ASN A 229 26.15 5.00 23.48
N LEU A 230 26.81 4.07 22.76
CA LEU A 230 26.12 3.15 21.83
C LEU A 230 26.54 1.71 22.16
N ILE A 231 25.94 1.13 23.20
CA ILE A 231 26.10 -0.30 23.51
C ILE A 231 24.72 -0.95 23.37
N GLY A 232 24.60 -1.93 22.46
CA GLY A 232 23.51 -2.92 22.46
C GLY A 232 22.24 -2.61 21.66
N LEU A 233 22.28 -1.73 20.64
CA LEU A 233 21.10 -1.46 19.83
C LEU A 233 21.03 -2.39 18.59
N GLU A 234 20.29 -3.49 18.71
CA GLU A 234 19.72 -4.20 17.54
C GLU A 234 18.61 -3.34 16.93
N GLN A 235 18.98 -2.21 16.31
CA GLN A 235 18.02 -1.39 15.59
C GLN A 235 17.74 -2.01 14.22
N LYS A 236 16.44 -2.16 13.92
CA LYS A 236 15.93 -2.61 12.62
C LYS A 236 15.29 -1.42 11.92
N GLY A 237 15.70 -1.17 10.68
CA GLY A 237 15.11 -0.19 9.78
C GLY A 237 14.31 -0.87 8.67
N SER A 238 13.33 -0.15 8.12
CA SER A 238 12.65 -0.54 6.89
C SER A 238 12.45 0.69 6.01
N ILE A 239 12.85 0.64 4.74
CA ILE A 239 12.57 1.70 3.76
C ILE A 239 11.47 1.20 2.82
N LYS A 240 10.41 2.01 2.67
CA LYS A 240 9.41 1.85 1.60
C LYS A 240 9.87 2.70 0.42
N LEU A 241 10.14 2.07 -0.71
CA LEU A 241 10.58 2.76 -1.91
C LEU A 241 9.37 3.20 -2.73
N ARG A 242 9.31 4.48 -3.08
CA ARG A 242 8.32 5.02 -4.01
C ARG A 242 8.95 5.00 -5.42
N PRO A 243 8.22 4.56 -6.45
CA PRO A 243 8.79 4.36 -7.78
C PRO A 243 9.09 5.63 -8.60
N GLU A 244 8.88 6.85 -8.08
CA GLU A 244 8.97 8.09 -8.89
C GLU A 244 10.26 8.92 -8.76
N ASP A 245 11.28 8.50 -7.99
CA ASP A 245 12.48 9.32 -7.75
C ASP A 245 13.54 9.26 -8.88
N GLU A 246 13.16 8.90 -10.11
CA GLU A 246 14.14 8.59 -11.17
C GLU A 246 14.75 9.83 -11.86
N GLU A 247 14.20 11.05 -11.70
CA GLU A 247 14.83 12.28 -12.27
C GLU A 247 14.61 13.58 -11.47
N ALA A 248 14.58 13.54 -10.13
CA ALA A 248 14.56 14.78 -9.32
C ALA A 248 15.93 15.09 -8.72
N ASN A 249 16.64 16.00 -9.38
CA ASN A 249 17.72 16.77 -8.78
C ASN A 249 17.16 17.57 -7.58
N LEU A 250 17.66 17.28 -6.38
CA LEU A 250 17.54 18.04 -5.11
C LEU A 250 16.12 18.43 -4.63
N GLY A 251 15.64 17.69 -3.63
CA GLY A 251 14.76 18.18 -2.58
C GLY A 251 13.29 17.83 -2.76
N ASP A 252 12.83 16.71 -2.19
CA ASP A 252 11.61 16.70 -1.37
C ASP A 252 11.36 15.35 -0.66
N GLU A 253 10.54 15.43 0.38
CA GLU A 253 10.42 14.57 1.57
C GLU A 253 10.10 13.08 1.37
N LEU A 254 10.87 12.24 2.06
CA LEU A 254 10.50 10.87 2.41
C LEU A 254 9.83 10.81 3.79
N HIS A 255 8.72 10.07 3.87
CA HIS A 255 8.00 9.78 5.11
C HIS A 255 8.16 8.30 5.47
N LEU A 256 8.83 8.04 6.59
CA LEU A 256 8.87 6.72 7.22
C LEU A 256 7.77 6.62 8.28
N ALA A 257 7.05 5.50 8.24
CA ALA A 257 5.96 5.20 9.16
C ALA A 257 6.52 4.86 10.55
N GLU A 258 5.88 5.45 11.56
CA GLU A 258 6.12 5.26 12.99
C GLU A 258 6.11 3.77 13.38
N ARG A 259 6.93 3.42 14.37
CA ARG A 259 6.76 2.21 15.19
C ARG A 259 6.29 2.64 16.57
N GLU A 260 5.21 1.99 17.03
CA GLU A 260 4.83 1.90 18.45
C GLU A 260 5.87 1.09 19.26
#